data_AF-A0A417P7M7-F1
#
_entry.id   AF-A0A417P7M7-F1
#
_cell.length_a   1.000
_cell.length_b   1.000
_cell.length_c   1.000
_cell.angle_alpha   90.00
_cell.angle_beta   90.00
_cell.angle_gamma   90.00
#
_symmetry.space_group_name_H-M   'P 1'
#
loop_
_entity.id
_entity.type
_entity.pdbx_description
1 polymer ?
#
loop_
_entity_poly.entity_id
_entity_poly.type
_entity_poly.pdbx_seq_one_letter_code
_entity_poly.pdbx_strand_id
1 'polypeptide(L)'
;MENKDLQVTTGAIAEVVGKVAEAKKQLQADIDKIYNDDTRTKEWKNQQITLYKDAAQKKIDGLRNEITENLAKIEGYVAKPFDFEKKPELDAKVDYIKTMLDAGCFSGGMIINILEEYRANEATLLYLRQKLVECGLNGHYFDDYLFSDFSQDTITGTMSYTPGSKFFEELNGVITTATPAMVLSGLGKLEKVLGVESEGLKNLTTEFTKVVDRPAIM
;
A
#
# COMPACT_ATOMS: atom_id res chain seq x y z
N MET A 1 4.27 -0.35 -17.41
CA MET A 1 3.16 0.40 -16.83
C MET A 1 3.48 1.87 -16.90
N GLU A 2 2.58 2.62 -17.50
CA GLU A 2 2.57 4.07 -17.38
C GLU A 2 1.90 4.46 -16.05
N ASN A 3 2.02 5.74 -15.67
CA ASN A 3 1.41 6.27 -14.45
C ASN A 3 -0.12 5.98 -14.41
N LYS A 4 -0.78 6.08 -15.57
CA LYS A 4 -2.20 5.74 -15.74
C LYS A 4 -2.51 4.26 -15.44
N ASP A 5 -1.63 3.33 -15.82
CA ASP A 5 -1.83 1.90 -15.54
C ASP A 5 -1.71 1.62 -14.03
N LEU A 6 -0.78 2.28 -13.35
CA LEU A 6 -0.61 2.17 -11.90
C LEU A 6 -1.82 2.73 -11.17
N GLN A 7 -2.35 3.86 -11.62
CA GLN A 7 -3.58 4.47 -11.10
C GLN A 7 -4.78 3.51 -11.23
N VAL A 8 -4.97 2.93 -12.42
CA VAL A 8 -6.06 1.97 -12.67
C VAL A 8 -5.89 0.70 -11.83
N THR A 9 -4.68 0.15 -11.76
CA THR A 9 -4.41 -1.08 -11.00
C THR A 9 -4.62 -0.86 -9.49
N THR A 10 -4.19 0.29 -8.97
CA THR A 10 -4.40 0.65 -7.56
C THR A 10 -5.87 0.88 -7.24
N GLY A 11 -6.61 1.54 -8.14
CA GLY A 11 -8.06 1.69 -8.04
C GLY A 11 -8.79 0.35 -8.03
N ALA A 12 -8.40 -0.58 -8.92
CA ALA A 12 -8.95 -1.93 -8.95
C ALA A 12 -8.72 -2.68 -7.62
N ILE A 13 -7.54 -2.55 -7.01
CA ILE A 13 -7.29 -3.13 -5.68
C ILE A 13 -8.27 -2.57 -4.65
N ALA A 14 -8.46 -1.25 -4.61
CA ALA A 14 -9.39 -0.61 -3.67
C ALA A 14 -10.85 -1.06 -3.90
N GLU A 15 -11.29 -1.21 -5.15
CA GLU A 15 -12.62 -1.73 -5.47
C GLU A 15 -12.82 -3.18 -5.01
N VAL A 16 -11.82 -4.04 -5.23
CA VAL A 16 -11.90 -5.45 -4.80
C VAL A 16 -11.89 -5.54 -3.27
N VAL A 17 -11.14 -4.68 -2.58
CA VAL A 17 -11.22 -4.52 -1.12
C VAL A 17 -12.63 -4.13 -0.67
N GLY A 18 -13.29 -3.20 -1.37
CA GLY A 18 -14.69 -2.85 -1.12
C GLY A 18 -15.61 -4.06 -1.23
N LYS A 19 -15.48 -4.86 -2.30
CA LYS A 19 -16.25 -6.10 -2.49
C LYS A 19 -16.02 -7.13 -1.38
N VAL A 20 -14.79 -7.23 -0.85
CA VAL A 20 -14.48 -8.09 0.31
C VAL A 20 -15.20 -7.59 1.56
N ALA A 21 -15.19 -6.28 1.81
CA ALA A 21 -15.88 -5.68 2.95
C ALA A 21 -17.41 -5.89 2.86
N GLU A 22 -17.99 -5.71 1.67
CA GLU A 22 -19.41 -6.01 1.43
C GLU A 22 -19.75 -7.48 1.66
N ALA A 23 -18.91 -8.41 1.18
CA ALA A 23 -19.12 -9.83 1.41
C ALA A 23 -19.11 -10.21 2.90
N LYS A 24 -18.19 -9.61 3.68
CA LYS A 24 -18.15 -9.78 5.14
C LYS A 24 -19.40 -9.21 5.82
N LYS A 25 -19.86 -8.04 5.39
CA LYS A 25 -21.08 -7.40 5.92
C LYS A 25 -22.33 -8.21 5.60
N GLN A 26 -22.44 -8.75 4.38
CA GLN A 26 -23.55 -9.59 3.97
C GLN A 26 -23.59 -10.90 4.78
N LEU A 27 -22.43 -11.54 4.98
CA LEU A 27 -22.31 -12.72 5.84
C LEU A 27 -22.81 -12.43 7.25
N GLN A 28 -22.41 -11.31 7.86
CA GLN A 28 -22.87 -10.93 9.18
C GLN A 28 -24.41 -10.75 9.21
N ALA A 29 -24.96 -10.03 8.23
CA ALA A 29 -26.41 -9.82 8.15
C ALA A 29 -27.19 -11.14 7.99
N ASP A 30 -26.66 -12.10 7.24
CA ASP A 30 -27.31 -13.41 7.07
C ASP A 30 -27.17 -14.29 8.31
N ILE A 31 -26.02 -14.22 9.02
CA ILE A 31 -25.84 -14.86 10.33
C ILE A 31 -26.81 -14.28 11.37
N ASP A 32 -26.96 -12.95 11.42
CA ASP A 32 -27.86 -12.28 12.37
C ASP A 32 -29.33 -12.69 12.13
N LYS A 33 -29.76 -12.80 10.87
CA LYS A 33 -31.09 -13.33 10.53
C LYS A 33 -31.30 -14.75 11.05
N ILE A 34 -30.29 -15.63 10.91
CA ILE A 34 -30.36 -17.02 11.39
C ILE A 34 -30.44 -17.06 12.91
N TYR A 35 -29.66 -16.23 13.60
CA TYR A 35 -29.70 -16.16 15.06
C TYR A 35 -31.06 -15.68 15.58
N ASN A 36 -31.64 -14.69 14.92
CA ASN A 36 -32.93 -14.10 15.28
C ASN A 36 -34.17 -14.95 14.91
N ASP A 37 -34.00 -16.09 14.21
CA ASP A 37 -35.12 -16.98 13.88
C ASP A 37 -35.46 -17.91 15.05
N ASP A 38 -36.44 -17.55 15.88
CA ASP A 38 -36.85 -18.33 17.04
C ASP A 38 -37.56 -19.67 16.70
N THR A 39 -37.88 -19.91 15.43
CA THR A 39 -38.61 -21.11 14.99
C THR A 39 -37.71 -22.33 14.73
N ARG A 40 -36.38 -22.15 14.82
CA ARG A 40 -35.39 -23.15 14.40
C ARG A 40 -34.54 -23.67 15.55
N THR A 41 -34.13 -24.94 15.45
CA THR A 41 -33.25 -25.57 16.44
C THR A 41 -31.83 -25.01 16.35
N LYS A 42 -31.08 -25.10 17.46
CA LYS A 42 -29.66 -24.70 17.50
C LYS A 42 -28.81 -25.47 16.50
N GLU A 43 -29.09 -26.77 16.31
CA GLU A 43 -28.38 -27.61 15.35
C GLU A 43 -28.58 -27.13 13.91
N TRP A 44 -29.82 -26.80 13.52
CA TRP A 44 -30.10 -26.26 12.20
C TRP A 44 -29.42 -24.90 11.99
N LYS A 45 -29.50 -24.00 13.00
CA LYS A 45 -28.82 -22.68 12.94
C LYS A 45 -27.32 -22.84 12.73
N ASN A 46 -26.67 -23.74 13.47
CA ASN A 46 -25.24 -24.01 13.34
C ASN A 46 -24.88 -24.54 11.95
N GLN A 47 -25.66 -25.48 11.40
CA GLN A 47 -25.45 -26.01 10.05
C GLN A 47 -25.55 -24.92 8.99
N GLN A 48 -26.57 -24.06 9.07
CA GLN A 48 -26.74 -22.96 8.13
C GLN A 48 -25.60 -21.94 8.25
N ILE A 49 -25.22 -21.54 9.46
CA ILE A 49 -24.11 -20.60 9.68
C ILE A 49 -22.82 -21.14 9.04
N THR A 50 -22.52 -22.44 9.18
CA THR A 50 -21.36 -23.05 8.52
C THR A 50 -21.44 -22.94 7.00
N LEU A 51 -22.60 -23.26 6.39
CA LEU A 51 -22.78 -23.13 4.94
C LEU A 51 -22.60 -21.70 4.44
N TYR A 52 -23.16 -20.71 5.15
CA TYR A 52 -22.98 -19.30 4.79
C TYR A 52 -21.52 -18.85 4.96
N LYS A 53 -20.84 -19.28 6.02
CA LYS A 53 -19.41 -19.01 6.23
C LYS A 53 -18.56 -19.60 5.10
N ASP A 54 -18.79 -20.85 4.72
CA ASP A 54 -18.03 -21.52 3.67
C ASP A 54 -18.24 -20.85 2.30
N ALA A 55 -19.49 -20.49 1.98
CA ALA A 55 -19.81 -19.79 0.73
C ALA A 55 -19.17 -18.39 0.68
N ALA A 56 -19.26 -17.63 1.77
CA ALA A 56 -18.64 -16.32 1.87
C ALA A 56 -17.11 -16.42 1.82
N GLN A 57 -16.51 -17.41 2.48
CA GLN A 57 -15.07 -17.64 2.48
C GLN A 57 -14.57 -17.92 1.07
N LYS A 58 -15.24 -18.81 0.32
CA LYS A 58 -14.89 -19.10 -1.07
C LYS A 58 -14.93 -17.85 -1.97
N LYS A 59 -15.93 -16.98 -1.78
CA LYS A 59 -16.02 -15.70 -2.50
C LYS A 59 -14.87 -14.76 -2.12
N ILE A 60 -14.59 -14.63 -0.82
CA ILE A 60 -13.52 -13.78 -0.29
C ILE A 60 -12.16 -14.26 -0.81
N ASP A 61 -11.91 -15.56 -0.86
CA ASP A 61 -10.62 -16.11 -1.35
C ASP A 61 -10.43 -15.85 -2.85
N GLY A 62 -11.51 -15.92 -3.65
CA GLY A 62 -11.46 -15.51 -5.06
C GLY A 62 -11.07 -14.04 -5.23
N LEU A 63 -11.70 -13.15 -4.46
CA LEU A 63 -11.38 -11.71 -4.47
C LEU A 63 -9.96 -11.43 -3.96
N ARG A 64 -9.47 -12.18 -2.97
CA ARG A 64 -8.10 -12.06 -2.44
C ARG A 64 -7.03 -12.44 -3.48
N ASN A 65 -7.30 -13.43 -4.32
CA ASN A 65 -6.40 -13.79 -5.40
C ASN A 65 -6.25 -12.62 -6.39
N GLU A 66 -7.36 -11.95 -6.74
CA GLU A 66 -7.33 -10.77 -7.60
C GLU A 66 -6.52 -9.60 -6.99
N ILE A 67 -6.66 -9.38 -5.68
CA ILE A 67 -5.84 -8.39 -4.95
C ILE A 67 -4.36 -8.76 -5.01
N THR A 68 -4.03 -10.03 -4.72
CA THR A 68 -2.65 -10.52 -4.72
C THR A 68 -2.01 -10.39 -6.10
N GLU A 69 -2.74 -10.74 -7.17
CA GLU A 69 -2.26 -10.61 -8.55
C GLU A 69 -2.00 -9.14 -8.93
N ASN A 70 -2.89 -8.23 -8.53
CA ASN A 70 -2.72 -6.81 -8.83
C ASN A 70 -1.58 -6.18 -8.02
N LEU A 71 -1.41 -6.56 -6.74
CA LEU A 71 -0.26 -6.16 -5.94
C LEU A 71 1.06 -6.67 -6.55
N ALA A 72 1.10 -7.93 -6.98
CA ALA A 72 2.29 -8.52 -7.61
C ALA A 72 2.66 -7.81 -8.93
N LYS A 73 1.68 -7.34 -9.71
CA LYS A 73 1.95 -6.53 -10.92
C LYS A 73 2.63 -5.21 -10.57
N ILE A 74 2.15 -4.53 -9.53
CA ILE A 74 2.74 -3.28 -9.06
C ILE A 74 4.15 -3.55 -8.50
N GLU A 75 4.30 -4.53 -7.64
CA GLU A 75 5.59 -4.93 -7.07
C GLU A 75 6.60 -5.24 -8.17
N GLY A 76 6.24 -6.07 -9.16
CA GLY A 76 7.11 -6.40 -10.28
C GLY A 76 7.47 -5.20 -11.16
N TYR A 77 6.59 -4.20 -11.26
CA TYR A 77 6.90 -2.96 -11.95
C TYR A 77 7.89 -2.07 -11.18
N VAL A 78 7.71 -1.99 -9.85
CA VAL A 78 8.51 -1.13 -8.97
C VAL A 78 9.89 -1.73 -8.69
N ALA A 79 9.95 -3.05 -8.51
CA ALA A 79 11.16 -3.82 -8.23
C ALA A 79 12.03 -4.07 -9.46
N LYS A 80 11.87 -3.27 -10.52
CA LYS A 80 12.72 -3.36 -11.70
C LYS A 80 14.19 -3.17 -11.33
N PRO A 81 15.10 -3.92 -11.98
CA PRO A 81 16.52 -3.77 -11.73
C PRO A 81 16.98 -2.36 -12.11
N PHE A 82 18.07 -1.93 -11.49
CA PHE A 82 18.72 -0.68 -11.81
C PHE A 82 19.15 -0.67 -13.29
N ASP A 83 18.81 0.41 -13.99
CA ASP A 83 19.20 0.62 -15.37
C ASP A 83 20.58 1.30 -15.42
N PHE A 84 21.61 0.49 -15.69
CA PHE A 84 22.99 0.97 -15.75
C PHE A 84 23.24 1.98 -16.88
N GLU A 85 22.40 2.01 -17.93
CA GLU A 85 22.54 3.00 -19.00
C GLU A 85 22.21 4.42 -18.51
N LYS A 86 21.34 4.54 -17.50
CA LYS A 86 20.99 5.82 -16.86
C LYS A 86 21.98 6.27 -15.80
N LYS A 87 22.94 5.41 -15.42
CA LYS A 87 23.91 5.74 -14.37
C LYS A 87 24.63 7.07 -14.59
N PRO A 88 25.14 7.41 -15.80
CA PRO A 88 25.84 8.67 -16.01
C PRO A 88 24.96 9.90 -15.76
N GLU A 89 23.68 9.83 -16.13
CA GLU A 89 22.71 10.89 -15.88
C GLU A 89 22.44 11.06 -14.39
N LEU A 90 22.25 9.93 -13.69
CA LEU A 90 22.03 9.91 -12.23
C LEU A 90 23.24 10.42 -11.45
N ASP A 91 24.46 10.04 -11.86
CA ASP A 91 25.71 10.57 -11.30
C ASP A 91 25.78 12.10 -11.46
N ALA A 92 25.44 12.63 -12.63
CA ALA A 92 25.43 14.07 -12.86
C ALA A 92 24.42 14.80 -11.96
N LYS A 93 23.24 14.20 -11.70
CA LYS A 93 22.26 14.73 -10.74
C LYS A 93 22.79 14.68 -9.31
N VAL A 94 23.50 13.61 -8.92
CA VAL A 94 24.17 13.51 -7.62
C VAL A 94 25.23 14.60 -7.46
N ASP A 95 26.10 14.78 -8.46
CA ASP A 95 27.16 15.78 -8.45
C ASP A 95 26.60 17.21 -8.37
N TYR A 96 25.49 17.48 -9.06
CA TYR A 96 24.77 18.74 -8.95
C TYR A 96 24.30 19.01 -7.51
N ILE A 97 23.60 18.05 -6.89
CA ILE A 97 23.09 18.21 -5.52
C ILE A 97 24.25 18.35 -4.53
N LYS A 98 25.30 17.56 -4.69
CA LYS A 98 26.52 17.67 -3.87
C LYS A 98 27.14 19.06 -3.98
N THR A 99 27.28 19.59 -5.19
CA THR A 99 27.82 20.95 -5.42
C THR A 99 26.98 22.01 -4.72
N MET A 100 25.64 21.87 -4.76
CA MET A 100 24.73 22.80 -4.08
C MET A 100 24.81 22.68 -2.55
N LEU A 101 25.01 21.47 -2.02
CA LEU A 101 25.25 21.24 -0.59
C LEU A 101 26.57 21.88 -0.14
N ASP A 102 27.65 21.62 -0.85
CA ASP A 102 28.99 22.14 -0.56
C ASP A 102 29.03 23.68 -0.61
N ALA A 103 28.25 24.28 -1.53
CA ALA A 103 28.10 25.73 -1.65
C ALA A 103 27.11 26.35 -0.64
N GLY A 104 26.41 25.55 0.17
CA GLY A 104 25.41 26.02 1.13
C GLY A 104 24.14 26.62 0.51
N CYS A 105 23.87 26.34 -0.77
CA CYS A 105 22.72 26.86 -1.51
C CYS A 105 21.69 25.78 -1.87
N PHE A 106 21.83 24.59 -1.30
CA PHE A 106 20.86 23.50 -1.44
C PHE A 106 19.46 23.91 -0.97
N SER A 107 18.45 23.51 -1.73
CA SER A 107 17.04 23.62 -1.33
C SER A 107 16.33 22.28 -1.50
N GLY A 108 15.39 21.98 -0.61
CA GLY A 108 14.62 20.72 -0.66
C GLY A 108 13.87 20.53 -1.99
N GLY A 109 13.46 21.60 -2.66
CA GLY A 109 12.81 21.53 -3.97
C GLY A 109 13.71 20.95 -5.07
N MET A 110 15.04 21.15 -4.98
CA MET A 110 15.98 20.59 -5.96
C MET A 110 15.99 19.06 -5.94
N ILE A 111 15.96 18.46 -4.75
CA ILE A 111 15.92 17.00 -4.64
C ILE A 111 14.54 16.46 -4.98
N ILE A 112 13.45 17.11 -4.52
CA ILE A 112 12.07 16.68 -4.80
C ILE A 112 11.84 16.52 -6.31
N ASN A 113 12.25 17.49 -7.12
CA ASN A 113 12.09 17.39 -8.58
C ASN A 113 12.80 16.18 -9.19
N ILE A 114 13.97 15.80 -8.66
CA ILE A 114 14.71 14.62 -9.10
C ILE A 114 13.97 13.35 -8.65
N LEU A 115 13.47 13.30 -7.41
CA LEU A 115 12.78 12.12 -6.89
C LEU A 115 11.45 11.86 -7.61
N GLU A 116 10.70 12.92 -7.94
CA GLU A 116 9.45 12.84 -8.70
C GLU A 116 9.66 12.24 -10.10
N GLU A 117 10.81 12.51 -10.75
CA GLU A 117 11.16 11.94 -12.06
C GLU A 117 11.35 10.42 -12.04
N TYR A 118 11.82 9.88 -10.91
CA TYR A 118 12.10 8.44 -10.75
C TYR A 118 11.10 7.75 -9.82
N ARG A 119 9.93 8.36 -9.62
CA ARG A 119 8.87 7.80 -8.80
C ARG A 119 8.48 6.39 -9.24
N ALA A 120 8.16 5.53 -8.28
CA ALA A 120 7.89 4.10 -8.50
C ALA A 120 9.07 3.29 -9.08
N ASN A 121 10.30 3.82 -9.11
CA ASN A 121 11.51 3.08 -9.50
C ASN A 121 12.42 2.90 -8.28
N GLU A 122 12.17 1.84 -7.52
CA GLU A 122 12.83 1.57 -6.24
C GLU A 122 14.36 1.50 -6.37
N ALA A 123 14.86 0.76 -7.35
CA ALA A 123 16.30 0.56 -7.51
C ALA A 123 17.03 1.87 -7.83
N THR A 124 16.43 2.73 -8.64
CA THR A 124 17.00 4.05 -8.97
C THR A 124 16.96 4.99 -7.77
N LEU A 125 15.84 5.02 -7.04
CA LEU A 125 15.69 5.86 -5.85
C LEU A 125 16.62 5.39 -4.71
N LEU A 126 16.81 4.09 -4.53
CA LEU A 126 17.78 3.53 -3.58
C LEU A 126 19.21 3.92 -3.92
N TYR A 127 19.57 3.89 -5.21
CA TYR A 127 20.87 4.34 -5.69
C TYR A 127 21.11 5.82 -5.37
N LEU A 128 20.15 6.68 -5.72
CA LEU A 128 20.20 8.12 -5.41
C LEU A 128 20.29 8.36 -3.90
N ARG A 129 19.49 7.65 -3.10
CA ARG A 129 19.51 7.74 -1.63
C ARG A 129 20.90 7.44 -1.09
N GLN A 130 21.48 6.31 -1.47
CA GLN A 130 22.79 5.90 -0.98
C GLN A 130 23.85 6.98 -1.29
N LYS A 131 23.90 7.45 -2.54
CA LYS A 131 24.91 8.41 -2.98
C LYS A 131 24.74 9.79 -2.36
N LEU A 132 23.50 10.25 -2.19
CA LEU A 132 23.23 11.57 -1.63
C LEU A 132 23.37 11.60 -0.11
N VAL A 133 23.01 10.52 0.58
CA VAL A 133 23.29 10.40 2.04
C VAL A 133 24.79 10.35 2.30
N GLU A 134 25.57 9.67 1.46
CA GLU A 134 27.05 9.71 1.51
C GLU A 134 27.60 11.15 1.33
N CYS A 135 26.89 12.01 0.61
CA CYS A 135 27.23 13.42 0.41
C CYS A 135 26.71 14.34 1.54
N GLY A 136 26.12 13.79 2.61
CA GLY A 136 25.62 14.56 3.75
C GLY A 136 24.16 15.01 3.63
N LEU A 137 23.42 14.54 2.62
CA LEU A 137 21.98 14.79 2.54
C LEU A 137 21.23 13.95 3.59
N ASN A 138 20.19 14.53 4.20
CA ASN A 138 19.32 13.79 5.10
C ASN A 138 18.51 12.71 4.34
N GLY A 139 18.51 11.47 4.83
CA GLY A 139 17.78 10.36 4.23
C GLY A 139 16.26 10.55 4.18
N HIS A 140 15.69 11.41 5.06
CA HIS A 140 14.24 11.63 5.14
C HIS A 140 13.59 12.17 3.87
N TYR A 141 14.35 12.75 2.94
CA TYR A 141 13.80 13.17 1.65
C TYR A 141 13.26 12.00 0.82
N PHE A 142 13.68 10.77 1.11
CA PHE A 142 13.31 9.56 0.35
C PHE A 142 12.17 8.76 0.97
N ASP A 143 11.77 9.05 2.21
CA ASP A 143 10.80 8.25 2.98
C ASP A 143 9.43 8.16 2.29
N ASP A 144 9.08 9.17 1.49
CA ASP A 144 7.83 9.24 0.74
C ASP A 144 7.91 8.65 -0.68
N TYR A 145 9.09 8.19 -1.10
CA TYR A 145 9.36 7.70 -2.46
C TYR A 145 9.79 6.23 -2.50
N LEU A 146 10.09 5.63 -1.35
CA LEU A 146 10.53 4.24 -1.24
C LEU A 146 9.48 3.37 -0.55
N PHE A 147 9.37 2.11 -0.98
CA PHE A 147 8.63 1.10 -0.23
C PHE A 147 9.52 0.43 0.81
N SER A 148 10.82 0.34 0.52
CA SER A 148 11.84 -0.05 1.46
C SER A 148 12.00 0.96 2.58
N ASP A 149 12.47 0.46 3.73
CA ASP A 149 12.65 1.26 4.93
C ASP A 149 14.06 1.06 5.50
N PHE A 150 14.56 2.12 6.12
CA PHE A 150 15.85 2.17 6.79
C PHE A 150 15.62 2.61 8.23
N SER A 151 15.53 1.62 9.12
CA SER A 151 15.35 1.92 10.54
C SER A 151 16.68 1.83 11.27
N GLN A 152 16.91 2.79 12.17
CA GLN A 152 18.04 2.76 13.08
C GLN A 152 17.59 2.16 14.41
N ASP A 153 18.30 1.14 14.86
CA ASP A 153 18.14 0.63 16.22
C ASP A 153 18.57 1.72 17.22
N THR A 154 17.63 2.15 18.06
CA THR A 154 17.84 3.22 19.05
C THR A 154 18.82 2.87 20.16
N ILE A 155 19.11 1.58 20.38
CA ILE A 155 20.00 1.07 21.42
C ILE A 155 21.39 0.82 20.84
N THR A 156 21.46 0.13 19.69
CA THR A 156 22.75 -0.26 19.09
C THR A 156 23.28 0.76 18.08
N GLY A 157 22.43 1.68 17.60
CA GLY A 157 22.76 2.59 16.51
C GLY A 157 22.84 1.91 15.15
N THR A 158 22.53 0.61 15.06
CA THR A 158 22.69 -0.21 13.85
C THR A 158 21.60 0.13 12.85
N MET A 159 21.98 0.42 11.60
CA MET A 159 21.03 0.59 10.50
C MET A 159 20.57 -0.76 10.00
N SER A 160 19.26 -0.98 9.96
CA SER A 160 18.64 -2.15 9.36
C SER A 160 17.87 -1.74 8.10
N TYR A 161 18.03 -2.54 7.05
CA TYR A 161 17.33 -2.36 5.78
C TYR A 161 16.19 -3.35 5.67
N THR A 162 14.99 -2.85 5.41
CA THR A 162 13.82 -3.65 5.09
C THR A 162 13.49 -3.50 3.61
N PRO A 163 13.50 -4.59 2.82
CA PRO A 163 13.21 -4.51 1.39
C PRO A 163 11.74 -4.17 1.14
N GLY A 164 11.47 -3.48 0.02
CA GLY A 164 10.12 -3.07 -0.38
C GLY A 164 9.14 -4.24 -0.56
N SER A 165 9.63 -5.46 -0.86
CA SER A 165 8.77 -6.66 -0.93
C SER A 165 8.01 -6.92 0.37
N LYS A 166 8.61 -6.61 1.53
CA LYS A 166 7.92 -6.74 2.82
C LYS A 166 6.71 -5.83 2.92
N PHE A 167 6.74 -4.63 2.34
CA PHE A 167 5.58 -3.76 2.31
C PHE A 167 4.41 -4.42 1.57
N PHE A 168 4.66 -5.06 0.42
CA PHE A 168 3.61 -5.75 -0.35
C PHE A 168 3.08 -6.99 0.40
N GLU A 169 3.95 -7.76 1.04
CA GLU A 169 3.56 -8.88 1.92
C GLU A 169 2.67 -8.41 3.08
N GLU A 170 3.09 -7.36 3.78
CA GLU A 170 2.35 -6.77 4.90
C GLU A 170 1.02 -6.17 4.45
N LEU A 171 1.00 -5.44 3.34
CA LEU A 171 -0.22 -4.85 2.78
C LEU A 171 -1.25 -5.94 2.43
N ASN A 172 -0.79 -7.04 1.81
CA ASN A 172 -1.67 -8.17 1.53
C ASN A 172 -2.21 -8.79 2.83
N GLY A 173 -1.37 -8.93 3.85
CA GLY A 173 -1.78 -9.37 5.19
C GLY A 173 -2.81 -8.44 5.85
N VAL A 174 -2.60 -7.13 5.79
CA VAL A 174 -3.48 -6.10 6.35
C VAL A 174 -4.85 -6.15 5.67
N ILE A 175 -4.90 -6.25 4.34
CA ILE A 175 -6.16 -6.38 3.59
C ILE A 175 -6.96 -7.61 4.05
N THR A 176 -6.29 -8.68 4.45
CA THR A 176 -6.98 -9.93 4.83
C THR A 176 -7.58 -9.88 6.24
N THR A 177 -6.91 -9.25 7.20
CA THR A 177 -7.17 -9.39 8.64
C THR A 177 -7.43 -8.11 9.39
N ALA A 178 -7.04 -6.95 8.86
CA ALA A 178 -7.02 -5.70 9.61
C ALA A 178 -8.32 -4.90 9.52
N THR A 179 -8.35 -3.81 10.29
CA THR A 179 -9.47 -2.87 10.30
C THR A 179 -9.53 -2.06 9.00
N PRO A 180 -10.72 -1.55 8.61
CA PRO A 180 -10.87 -0.66 7.46
C PRO A 180 -9.87 0.51 7.45
N ALA A 181 -9.59 1.10 8.61
CA ALA A 181 -8.64 2.21 8.75
C ALA A 181 -7.20 1.80 8.40
N MET A 182 -6.76 0.62 8.85
CA MET A 182 -5.43 0.11 8.51
C MET A 182 -5.30 -0.20 7.01
N VAL A 183 -6.37 -0.74 6.41
CA VAL A 183 -6.41 -1.00 4.96
C VAL A 183 -6.32 0.30 4.16
N LEU A 184 -7.09 1.33 4.54
CA LEU A 184 -7.00 2.65 3.90
C LEU A 184 -5.61 3.27 4.06
N SER A 185 -5.00 3.16 5.24
CA SER A 185 -3.64 3.66 5.47
C SER A 185 -2.61 2.93 4.59
N GLY A 186 -2.73 1.62 4.44
CA GLY A 186 -1.84 0.83 3.60
C GLY A 186 -1.96 1.18 2.12
N LEU A 187 -3.19 1.27 1.60
CA LEU A 187 -3.45 1.69 0.23
C LEU A 187 -3.09 3.16 -0.01
N GLY A 188 -3.27 4.03 0.98
CA GLY A 188 -2.84 5.42 0.92
C GLY A 188 -1.32 5.55 0.84
N LYS A 189 -0.57 4.74 1.59
CA LYS A 189 0.90 4.68 1.45
C LYS A 189 1.30 4.16 0.07
N LEU A 190 0.61 3.14 -0.44
CA LEU A 190 0.83 2.62 -1.81
C LEU A 190 0.66 3.74 -2.85
N GLU A 191 -0.46 4.45 -2.84
CA GLU A 191 -0.72 5.58 -3.73
C GLU A 191 0.31 6.70 -3.58
N LYS A 192 0.64 7.05 -2.33
CA LYS A 192 1.62 8.10 -2.02
C LYS A 192 3.00 7.79 -2.57
N VAL A 193 3.49 6.56 -2.47
CA VAL A 193 4.83 6.19 -2.97
C VAL A 193 4.83 6.08 -4.50
N LEU A 194 3.76 5.56 -5.09
CA LEU A 194 3.58 5.53 -6.54
C LEU A 194 3.32 6.92 -7.16
N GLY A 195 2.87 7.88 -6.35
CA GLY A 195 2.37 9.21 -6.73
C GLY A 195 1.24 9.14 -7.75
N VAL A 196 0.30 8.23 -7.46
CA VAL A 196 -0.98 8.11 -8.15
C VAL A 196 -2.08 8.50 -7.17
N GLU A 197 -3.21 8.93 -7.68
CA GLU A 197 -4.45 9.02 -6.90
C GLU A 197 -5.54 8.24 -7.62
N SER A 198 -6.09 7.19 -7.02
CA SER A 198 -7.17 6.42 -7.66
C SER A 198 -8.55 6.88 -7.18
N GLU A 199 -9.52 6.86 -8.10
CA GLU A 199 -10.93 7.05 -7.73
C GLU A 199 -11.43 5.89 -6.84
N GLY A 200 -10.90 4.67 -7.04
CA GLY A 200 -11.23 3.51 -6.22
C GLY A 200 -10.95 3.73 -4.74
N LEU A 201 -9.79 4.28 -4.38
CA LEU A 201 -9.46 4.56 -2.98
C LEU A 201 -10.32 5.71 -2.41
N LYS A 202 -10.62 6.74 -3.21
CA LYS A 202 -11.53 7.83 -2.81
C LYS A 202 -12.93 7.31 -2.49
N ASN A 203 -13.46 6.43 -3.33
CA ASN A 203 -14.76 5.80 -3.13
C ASN A 203 -14.76 4.90 -1.89
N LEU A 204 -13.74 4.04 -1.74
CA LEU A 204 -13.60 3.17 -0.58
C LEU A 204 -13.51 3.94 0.75
N THR A 205 -12.76 5.05 0.75
CA THR A 205 -12.65 5.94 1.91
C THR A 205 -14.02 6.52 2.28
N THR A 206 -14.80 6.94 1.29
CA THR A 206 -16.16 7.45 1.47
C THR A 206 -17.11 6.39 2.02
N GLU A 207 -16.99 5.14 1.56
CA GLU A 207 -17.80 4.03 2.04
C GLU A 207 -17.48 3.68 3.50
N PHE A 208 -16.20 3.59 3.85
CA PHE A 208 -15.78 3.26 5.22
C PHE A 208 -16.08 4.38 6.22
N THR A 209 -16.00 5.64 5.82
CA THR A 209 -16.39 6.78 6.69
C THR A 209 -17.91 6.85 6.91
N LYS A 210 -18.73 6.57 5.90
CA LYS A 210 -20.20 6.46 6.05
C LYS A 210 -20.65 5.38 7.03
N VAL A 211 -19.83 4.36 7.30
CA VAL A 211 -20.12 3.31 8.29
C VAL A 211 -19.86 3.80 9.72
N VAL A 212 -18.93 4.72 9.93
CA VAL A 212 -18.59 5.29 11.25
C VAL A 212 -19.63 6.33 11.71
N ASP A 213 -20.25 7.06 10.77
CA ASP A 213 -21.26 8.10 11.06
C ASP A 213 -22.70 7.58 11.27
N ARG A 214 -22.93 6.27 11.27
CA ARG A 214 -24.23 5.73 11.68
C ARG A 214 -24.26 5.69 13.22
N PRO A 215 -25.10 6.51 13.90
CA PRO A 215 -25.26 6.37 15.34
C PRO A 215 -25.73 4.94 15.62
N ALA A 216 -25.14 4.32 16.64
CA ALA A 216 -25.63 3.07 17.19
C ALA A 216 -27.10 3.28 17.57
N ILE A 217 -28.01 2.70 16.81
CA ILE A 217 -29.43 2.67 17.17
C ILE A 217 -29.49 1.73 18.38
N MET A 218 -29.57 2.33 19.57
CA MET A 218 -30.01 1.66 20.81
C MET A 218 -31.51 1.36 20.72
#